data_AF-A0A0S8E9Z3-F1
#
_entry.id   AF-A0A0S8E9Z3-F1
#
_cell.length_a   1.000
_cell.length_b   1.000
_cell.length_c   1.000
_cell.angle_alpha   90.00
_cell.angle_beta   90.00
_cell.angle_gamma   90.00
#
_symmetry.space_group_name_H-M   'P 1'
#
loop_
_entity.id
_entity.type
_entity.pdbx_description
1 polymer ?
#
loop_
_entity_poly.entity_id
_entity_poly.type
_entity_poly.pdbx_seq_one_letter_code
_entity_poly.pdbx_strand_id
1 'polypeptide(L)'
;MMRLLLSVICSVLLSLLALGKETQQRRSIIEVSKPMPGGQGLGTKAYGPTAREIPFLRRVEEKPIDYWAGTPMPPPMGQKEDPADKAAKQKRAKEESRKAKEYSLAGQVGKYVGWFGIVRGISWNKEKGQTRLLLEHKYFDGLTDLHLHIVSIYGAGDFAAVLSGKADTIPMLSLIRVYGRVSEGTGGVPVVSAEYARLWDWGLFTFMDYGPDKTNPKWVKLRKVKGDDVYSPRPTKEFYEATLGKR
;
A
#
# COMPACT_ATOMS: atom_id res chain seq x y z
N MET A 1 44.77 35.94 26.58
CA MET A 1 43.29 35.94 26.44
C MET A 1 42.78 35.92 25.00
N MET A 2 43.49 36.50 24.02
CA MET A 2 43.01 36.59 22.62
C MET A 2 42.93 35.25 21.84
N ARG A 3 43.69 34.22 22.25
CA ARG A 3 43.66 32.88 21.62
C ARG A 3 42.48 31.99 22.05
N LEU A 4 41.90 32.22 23.24
CA LEU A 4 40.73 31.47 23.69
C LEU A 4 39.43 31.98 23.03
N LEU A 5 39.31 33.30 22.82
CA LEU A 5 38.12 33.86 22.16
C LEU A 5 37.97 33.36 20.71
N LEU A 6 39.09 33.23 19.98
CA LEU A 6 39.05 32.80 18.57
C LEU A 6 38.65 31.33 18.39
N SER A 7 39.00 30.46 19.34
CA SER A 7 38.66 29.03 19.32
C SER A 7 37.17 28.78 19.60
N VAL A 8 36.59 29.53 20.54
CA VAL A 8 35.16 29.43 20.88
C VAL A 8 34.30 29.94 19.73
N ILE A 9 34.69 31.05 19.09
CA ILE A 9 33.96 31.60 17.93
C ILE A 9 33.99 30.63 16.75
N CYS A 10 35.13 29.96 16.50
CA CYS A 10 35.24 28.97 15.41
C CYS A 10 34.39 27.72 15.66
N SER A 11 34.26 27.30 16.92
CA SER A 11 33.45 26.14 17.33
C SER A 11 31.94 26.41 17.23
N VAL A 12 31.52 27.65 17.52
CA VAL A 12 30.12 28.09 17.37
C VAL A 12 29.76 28.28 15.89
N LEU A 13 30.67 28.81 15.05
CA LEU A 13 30.43 28.89 13.61
C LEU A 13 30.37 27.51 12.93
N LEU A 14 31.17 26.53 13.35
CA LEU A 14 31.11 25.17 12.80
C LEU A 14 29.80 24.44 13.19
N SER A 15 29.26 24.71 14.37
CA SER A 15 27.96 24.13 14.79
C SER A 15 26.76 24.82 14.14
N LEU A 16 26.86 26.09 13.78
CA LEU A 16 25.87 26.80 12.95
C LEU A 16 25.89 26.35 11.48
N LEU A 17 27.06 25.97 10.94
CA LEU A 17 27.16 25.40 9.59
C LEU A 17 26.68 23.95 9.50
N ALA A 18 26.68 23.20 10.61
CA ALA A 18 26.13 21.84 10.66
C ALA A 18 24.59 21.80 10.70
N LEU A 19 23.92 22.91 11.05
CA LEU A 19 22.46 23.05 11.01
C LEU A 19 21.91 23.36 9.60
N GLY A 20 22.78 23.58 8.61
CA GLY A 20 22.41 24.04 7.27
C GLY A 20 22.36 22.97 6.18
N LYS A 21 22.40 21.67 6.51
CA LYS A 21 21.91 20.65 5.57
C LYS A 21 20.40 20.55 5.74
N GLU A 22 19.69 21.56 5.27
CA GLU A 22 18.37 21.31 4.71
C GLU A 22 18.60 20.24 3.65
N THR A 23 18.30 19.00 4.05
CA THR A 23 18.26 17.88 3.13
C THR A 23 17.10 18.25 2.22
N GLN A 24 17.39 18.92 1.10
CA GLN A 24 16.41 19.40 0.15
C GLN A 24 15.47 18.24 -0.14
N GLN A 25 14.32 18.23 0.53
CA GLN A 25 13.56 17.01 0.69
C GLN A 25 12.94 16.76 -0.66
N ARG A 26 13.56 15.84 -1.43
CA ARG A 26 13.16 15.53 -2.80
C ARG A 26 11.65 15.34 -2.82
N ARG A 27 10.98 16.12 -3.67
CA ARG A 27 9.53 16.06 -3.81
C ARG A 27 9.12 14.61 -4.05
N SER A 28 8.09 14.15 -3.35
CA SER A 28 7.59 12.79 -3.56
C SER A 28 7.08 12.66 -4.98
N ILE A 29 7.42 11.55 -5.62
CA ILE A 29 6.97 11.27 -6.98
C ILE A 29 5.57 10.68 -6.90
N ILE A 30 4.62 11.25 -7.64
CA ILE A 30 3.27 10.71 -7.80
C ILE A 30 3.10 10.28 -9.25
N GLU A 31 2.80 9.01 -9.45
CA GLU A 31 2.53 8.42 -10.75
C GLU A 31 1.06 7.98 -10.83
N VAL A 32 0.36 8.43 -11.88
CA VAL A 32 -1.01 8.00 -12.14
C VAL A 32 -0.99 6.88 -13.16
N SER A 33 -1.54 5.73 -12.80
CA SER A 33 -1.66 4.58 -13.69
C SER A 33 -2.69 4.87 -14.77
N LYS A 34 -2.40 4.37 -15.97
CA LYS A 34 -3.32 4.41 -17.11
C LYS A 34 -4.02 3.05 -17.25
N PRO A 35 -5.23 2.99 -17.82
CA PRO A 35 -5.82 1.73 -18.24
C PRO A 35 -4.83 0.94 -19.10
N MET A 36 -4.69 -0.36 -18.84
CA MET A 36 -3.87 -1.18 -19.71
C MET A 36 -4.62 -1.38 -21.04
N PRO A 37 -3.91 -1.30 -22.18
CA PRO A 37 -4.53 -1.57 -23.46
C PRO A 37 -5.02 -3.01 -23.48
N GLY A 38 -6.27 -3.22 -23.92
CA GLY A 38 -6.79 -4.56 -24.15
C GLY A 38 -5.99 -5.27 -25.25
N GLY A 39 -5.75 -6.57 -25.08
CA GLY A 39 -5.18 -7.42 -26.13
C GLY A 39 -6.25 -8.01 -27.06
N GLN A 40 -5.83 -8.59 -28.19
CA GLN A 40 -6.71 -9.34 -29.11
C GLN A 40 -7.14 -10.74 -28.58
N GLY A 41 -7.13 -10.96 -27.26
CA GLY A 41 -7.43 -12.27 -26.67
C GLY A 41 -7.98 -12.19 -25.25
N LEU A 42 -8.37 -13.34 -24.70
CA LEU A 42 -8.90 -13.49 -23.33
C LEU A 42 -7.82 -13.39 -22.22
N GLY A 43 -6.60 -13.00 -22.58
CA GLY A 43 -5.48 -12.97 -21.66
C GLY A 43 -5.63 -11.88 -20.59
N THR A 44 -5.51 -12.27 -19.33
CA THR A 44 -5.38 -11.32 -18.22
C THR A 44 -3.97 -10.75 -18.24
N LYS A 45 -3.84 -9.43 -18.12
CA LYS A 45 -2.54 -8.75 -17.97
C LYS A 45 -2.48 -8.05 -16.62
N ALA A 46 -1.40 -8.28 -15.89
CA ALA A 46 -1.16 -7.63 -14.62
C ALA A 46 -0.55 -6.24 -14.76
N TYR A 47 -0.86 -5.36 -13.80
CA TYR A 47 -0.09 -4.13 -13.61
C TYR A 47 1.30 -4.49 -13.09
N GLY A 48 2.25 -4.64 -14.01
CA GLY A 48 3.67 -4.75 -13.68
C GLY A 48 4.25 -3.44 -13.14
N PRO A 49 5.39 -3.50 -12.43
CA PRO A 49 6.09 -2.30 -11.98
C PRO A 49 6.56 -1.47 -13.18
N THR A 50 6.39 -0.16 -13.13
CA THR A 50 6.90 0.74 -14.18
C THR A 50 8.39 1.00 -14.01
N ALA A 51 9.05 1.54 -15.04
CA ALA A 51 10.44 1.96 -14.96
C ALA A 51 10.71 2.94 -13.80
N ARG A 52 9.71 3.75 -13.43
CA ARG A 52 9.79 4.70 -12.31
C ARG A 52 9.56 4.03 -10.96
N GLU A 53 8.78 2.96 -10.90
CA GLU A 53 8.50 2.19 -9.68
C GLU A 53 9.65 1.23 -9.30
N ILE A 54 10.33 0.63 -10.29
CA ILE A 54 11.38 -0.38 -10.10
C ILE A 54 12.45 0.03 -9.06
N PRO A 55 13.02 1.25 -9.08
CA PRO A 55 14.03 1.66 -8.11
C PRO A 55 13.54 1.61 -6.64
N PHE A 56 12.25 1.89 -6.41
CA PHE A 56 11.65 1.87 -5.10
C PHE A 56 11.26 0.45 -4.68
N LEU A 57 10.75 -0.35 -5.62
CA LEU A 57 10.41 -1.75 -5.37
C LEU A 57 11.63 -2.57 -4.93
N ARG A 58 12.80 -2.34 -5.53
CA ARG A 58 14.06 -3.01 -5.16
C ARG A 58 14.55 -2.72 -3.74
N ARG A 59 14.03 -1.66 -3.11
CA ARG A 59 14.37 -1.26 -1.73
C ARG A 59 13.43 -1.84 -0.69
N VAL A 60 12.34 -2.49 -1.09
CA VAL A 60 11.37 -3.05 -0.15
C VAL A 60 12.05 -4.14 0.68
N GLU A 61 12.09 -3.90 1.99
CA GLU A 61 12.67 -4.81 3.00
C GLU A 61 11.61 -5.71 3.62
N GLU A 62 10.34 -5.33 3.47
CA GLU A 62 9.20 -6.12 3.85
C GLU A 62 9.15 -7.41 3.01
N LYS A 63 9.09 -8.55 3.71
CA LYS A 63 8.78 -9.80 3.04
C LYS A 63 7.31 -9.76 2.61
N PRO A 64 6.98 -10.01 1.33
CA PRO A 64 5.60 -10.14 0.92
C PRO A 64 4.92 -11.22 1.76
N ILE A 65 3.67 -10.97 2.17
CA ILE A 65 2.80 -12.03 2.63
C ILE A 65 2.39 -12.78 1.37
N ASP A 66 3.15 -13.80 1.00
CA ASP A 66 2.79 -14.70 -0.09
C ASP A 66 1.54 -15.49 0.32
N TYR A 67 0.37 -14.89 0.16
CA TYR A 67 -0.92 -15.52 0.49
C TYR A 67 -1.31 -16.59 -0.56
N TRP A 68 -0.77 -16.50 -1.77
CA TRP A 68 -1.12 -17.37 -2.90
C TRP A 68 -0.05 -18.38 -3.31
N ALA A 69 1.19 -18.27 -2.83
CA ALA A 69 2.21 -19.28 -3.15
C ALA A 69 1.88 -20.67 -2.54
N GLY A 70 1.02 -20.72 -1.52
CA GLY A 70 0.59 -21.95 -0.87
C GLY A 70 -0.88 -22.35 -1.10
N THR A 71 -1.69 -21.54 -1.79
CA THR A 71 -3.09 -21.90 -2.06
C THR A 71 -3.13 -22.89 -3.23
N PRO A 72 -3.57 -24.15 -2.99
CA PRO A 72 -3.58 -25.14 -4.05
C PRO A 72 -4.63 -24.79 -5.09
N MET A 73 -4.23 -24.74 -6.35
CA MET A 73 -5.20 -24.84 -7.44
C MET A 73 -5.92 -26.19 -7.31
N PRO A 74 -7.26 -26.22 -7.45
CA PRO A 74 -7.98 -27.48 -7.50
C PRO A 74 -7.39 -28.31 -8.65
N PRO A 75 -7.26 -29.64 -8.48
CA PRO A 75 -6.84 -30.49 -9.56
C PRO A 75 -7.78 -30.31 -10.76
N PRO A 76 -7.28 -30.48 -12.00
CA PRO A 76 -8.14 -30.50 -13.18
C PRO A 76 -9.32 -31.45 -12.96
N MET A 77 -10.52 -31.07 -13.44
CA MET A 77 -11.70 -31.91 -13.29
C MET A 77 -11.41 -33.35 -13.73
N GLY A 78 -11.61 -34.30 -12.81
CA GLY A 78 -11.44 -35.74 -13.06
C GLY A 78 -10.19 -36.38 -12.42
N GLN A 79 -9.25 -35.61 -11.85
CA GLN A 79 -8.12 -36.18 -11.10
C GLN A 79 -8.41 -36.22 -9.59
N LYS A 80 -8.27 -37.40 -8.98
CA LYS A 80 -8.26 -37.54 -7.52
C LYS A 80 -6.94 -37.04 -6.97
N GLU A 81 -6.99 -36.04 -6.11
CA GLU A 81 -5.82 -35.51 -5.41
C GLU A 81 -5.29 -36.55 -4.41
N ASP A 82 -3.98 -36.74 -4.37
CA ASP A 82 -3.34 -37.60 -3.36
C ASP A 82 -3.67 -37.07 -1.95
N PRO A 83 -4.17 -37.90 -1.03
CA PRO A 83 -4.44 -37.50 0.35
C PRO A 83 -3.25 -36.84 1.06
N ALA A 84 -2.02 -37.25 0.77
CA ALA A 84 -0.80 -36.66 1.33
C ALA A 84 -0.55 -35.25 0.80
N ASP A 85 -0.76 -35.03 -0.50
CA ASP A 85 -0.65 -33.71 -1.13
C ASP A 85 -1.72 -32.77 -0.58
N LYS A 86 -2.96 -33.26 -0.43
CA LYS A 86 -4.07 -32.50 0.17
C LYS A 86 -3.75 -32.08 1.61
N ALA A 87 -3.20 -32.98 2.42
CA ALA A 87 -2.81 -32.68 3.81
C ALA A 87 -1.65 -31.66 3.88
N ALA A 88 -0.65 -31.80 3.01
CA ALA A 88 0.47 -30.85 2.94
C ALA A 88 0.02 -29.45 2.52
N LYS A 89 -0.87 -29.36 1.53
CA LYS A 89 -1.49 -28.10 1.07
C LYS A 89 -2.30 -27.43 2.18
N GLN A 90 -3.15 -28.18 2.88
CA GLN A 90 -3.92 -27.67 4.02
C GLN A 90 -3.03 -27.16 5.15
N LYS A 91 -1.92 -27.86 5.44
CA LYS A 91 -0.95 -27.44 6.45
C LYS A 91 -0.27 -26.12 6.07
N ARG A 92 0.15 -25.95 4.81
CA ARG A 92 0.73 -24.70 4.29
C ARG A 92 -0.26 -23.53 4.39
N ALA A 93 -1.48 -23.72 3.88
CA ALA A 93 -2.54 -22.70 3.95
C ALA A 93 -2.84 -22.27 5.41
N LYS A 94 -2.84 -23.23 6.36
CA LYS A 94 -3.03 -22.93 7.78
C LYS A 94 -1.86 -22.11 8.37
N GLU A 95 -0.63 -22.42 7.99
CA GLU A 95 0.55 -21.68 8.45
C GLU A 95 0.62 -20.26 7.86
N GLU A 96 0.30 -20.11 6.57
CA GLU A 96 0.20 -18.81 5.89
C GLU A 96 -0.93 -17.96 6.49
N SER A 97 -2.10 -18.56 6.75
CA SER A 97 -3.19 -17.90 7.48
C SER A 97 -2.76 -17.43 8.87
N ARG A 98 -1.97 -18.23 9.60
CA ARG A 98 -1.41 -17.83 10.90
C ARG A 98 -0.45 -16.63 10.76
N LYS A 99 0.49 -16.69 9.80
CA LYS A 99 1.43 -15.58 9.53
C LYS A 99 0.69 -14.29 9.15
N ALA A 100 -0.36 -14.39 8.33
CA ALA A 100 -1.20 -13.25 7.96
C ALA A 100 -1.94 -12.65 9.17
N LYS A 101 -2.37 -13.48 10.13
CA LYS A 101 -3.00 -13.01 11.38
C LYS A 101 -2.01 -12.28 12.29
N GLU A 102 -0.77 -12.76 12.36
CA GLU A 102 0.33 -12.20 13.15
C GLU A 102 0.96 -10.95 12.52
N TYR A 103 0.81 -10.76 11.20
CA TYR A 103 1.30 -9.57 10.52
C TYR A 103 0.65 -8.30 11.09
N SER A 104 1.51 -7.30 11.34
CA SER A 104 1.15 -6.00 11.86
C SER A 104 1.96 -4.93 11.14
N LEU A 105 1.28 -3.89 10.66
CA LEU A 105 1.92 -2.71 10.06
C LEU A 105 2.86 -2.01 11.04
N ALA A 106 2.47 -1.93 12.33
CA ALA A 106 3.31 -1.35 13.38
C ALA A 106 4.60 -2.16 13.61
N GLY A 107 4.57 -3.47 13.34
CA GLY A 107 5.77 -4.32 13.39
C GLY A 107 6.79 -4.02 12.29
N GLN A 108 6.46 -3.19 11.31
CA GLN A 108 7.34 -2.80 10.20
C GLN A 108 8.05 -1.46 10.44
N VAL A 109 7.99 -0.87 11.63
CA VAL A 109 8.72 0.37 11.96
C VAL A 109 10.21 0.23 11.63
N GLY A 110 10.76 1.26 10.99
CA GLY A 110 12.14 1.29 10.51
C GLY A 110 12.35 0.62 9.15
N LYS A 111 11.41 -0.21 8.67
CA LYS A 111 11.52 -0.88 7.37
C LYS A 111 11.15 0.03 6.20
N TYR A 112 11.71 -0.27 5.04
CA TYR A 112 11.26 0.29 3.78
C TYR A 112 10.18 -0.60 3.17
N VAL A 113 8.98 -0.04 2.93
CA VAL A 113 7.78 -0.81 2.55
C VAL A 113 7.21 -0.34 1.21
N GLY A 114 6.29 -1.13 0.65
CA GLY A 114 5.57 -0.85 -0.60
C GLY A 114 4.08 -1.19 -0.47
N TRP A 115 3.38 -0.47 0.40
CA TRP A 115 2.01 -0.78 0.85
C TRP A 115 0.93 -0.21 -0.05
N PHE A 116 -0.15 -0.98 -0.21
CA PHE A 116 -1.37 -0.52 -0.85
C PHE A 116 -2.36 0.04 0.17
N GLY A 117 -3.16 1.02 -0.24
CA GLY A 117 -4.29 1.48 0.54
C GLY A 117 -5.32 2.27 -0.27
N ILE A 118 -6.53 2.36 0.28
CA ILE A 118 -7.58 3.25 -0.23
C ILE A 118 -7.45 4.61 0.44
N VAL A 119 -7.48 5.68 -0.35
CA VAL A 119 -7.37 7.06 0.16
C VAL A 119 -8.64 7.45 0.92
N ARG A 120 -8.53 7.58 2.24
CA ARG A 120 -9.64 7.94 3.15
C ARG A 120 -9.60 9.36 3.67
N GLY A 121 -8.48 10.06 3.49
CA GLY A 121 -8.36 11.47 3.85
C GLY A 121 -7.07 12.07 3.31
N ILE A 122 -7.12 13.37 3.03
CA ILE A 122 -6.00 14.16 2.51
C ILE A 122 -5.97 15.46 3.32
N SER A 123 -4.81 15.82 3.86
CA SER A 123 -4.60 17.12 4.50
C SER A 123 -3.28 17.74 4.07
N TRP A 124 -3.31 19.03 3.78
CA TRP A 124 -2.13 19.80 3.37
C TRP A 124 -1.57 20.56 4.56
N ASN A 125 -0.32 20.29 4.91
CA ASN A 125 0.44 21.09 5.86
C ASN A 125 1.28 22.12 5.09
N LYS A 126 0.80 23.37 5.04
CA LYS A 126 1.46 24.49 4.37
C LYS A 126 2.85 24.77 4.93
N GLU A 127 3.00 24.75 6.25
CA GLU A 127 4.25 25.09 6.96
C GLU A 127 5.36 24.10 6.65
N LYS A 128 5.04 22.80 6.62
CA LYS A 128 6.00 21.73 6.32
C LYS A 128 6.12 21.43 4.84
N GLY A 129 5.30 22.05 3.99
CA GLY A 129 5.25 21.74 2.57
C GLY A 129 4.91 20.28 2.28
N GLN A 130 4.05 19.65 3.09
CA GLN A 130 3.78 18.21 3.04
C GLN A 130 2.28 17.88 2.96
N THR A 131 1.93 16.88 2.16
CA THR A 131 0.58 16.29 2.15
C THR A 131 0.57 15.04 3.02
N ARG A 132 -0.39 14.96 3.95
CA ARG A 132 -0.65 13.76 4.75
C ARG A 132 -1.87 13.03 4.21
N LEU A 133 -1.72 11.73 3.96
CA LEU A 133 -2.78 10.82 3.57
C LEU A 133 -3.17 9.95 4.76
N LEU A 134 -4.48 9.72 4.92
CA LEU A 134 -5.02 8.63 5.72
C LEU A 134 -5.40 7.50 4.77
N LEU A 135 -4.84 6.31 4.99
CA LEU A 135 -4.96 5.17 4.08
C LEU A 135 -5.54 3.95 4.81
N GLU A 136 -6.58 3.37 4.23
CA GLU A 136 -7.09 2.06 4.62
C GLU A 136 -6.26 1.00 3.89
N HIS A 137 -5.40 0.29 4.62
CA HIS A 137 -4.44 -0.64 4.03
C HIS A 137 -5.12 -1.81 3.32
N LYS A 138 -4.63 -2.15 2.13
CA LYS A 138 -5.06 -3.32 1.37
C LYS A 138 -3.89 -4.25 1.09
N TYR A 139 -4.17 -5.55 1.05
CA TYR A 139 -3.23 -6.53 0.53
C TYR A 139 -3.35 -6.63 -0.98
N PHE A 140 -2.22 -6.76 -1.65
CA PHE A 140 -2.19 -7.10 -3.06
C PHE A 140 -2.45 -8.60 -3.22
N ASP A 141 -3.38 -8.94 -4.11
CA ASP A 141 -3.79 -10.33 -4.29
C ASP A 141 -2.86 -11.11 -5.23
N GLY A 142 -1.97 -10.46 -6.00
CA GLY A 142 -1.09 -11.16 -6.93
C GLY A 142 -1.80 -11.72 -8.17
N LEU A 143 -3.10 -11.95 -8.10
CA LEU A 143 -3.97 -12.23 -9.24
C LEU A 143 -4.35 -10.94 -9.96
N THR A 144 -4.54 -11.06 -11.28
CA THR A 144 -5.04 -9.97 -12.11
C THR A 144 -6.10 -10.50 -13.05
N ASP A 145 -7.22 -9.81 -13.13
CA ASP A 145 -8.31 -10.14 -14.05
C ASP A 145 -8.62 -8.94 -14.93
N LEU A 146 -9.00 -9.18 -16.19
CA LEU A 146 -9.45 -8.19 -17.17
C LEU A 146 -8.78 -6.80 -17.10
N HIS A 147 -7.45 -6.77 -16.96
CA HIS A 147 -6.66 -5.53 -16.88
C HIS A 147 -6.88 -4.67 -15.62
N LEU A 148 -7.39 -5.26 -14.55
CA LEU A 148 -7.61 -4.66 -13.24
C LEU A 148 -6.53 -5.11 -12.24
N HIS A 149 -6.22 -4.22 -11.32
CA HIS A 149 -5.47 -4.56 -10.13
C HIS A 149 -6.40 -5.16 -9.07
N ILE A 150 -6.09 -6.33 -8.52
CA ILE A 150 -6.92 -6.97 -7.48
C ILE A 150 -6.29 -6.73 -6.11
N VAL A 151 -7.08 -6.20 -5.18
CA VAL A 151 -6.70 -6.04 -3.77
C VAL A 151 -7.74 -6.66 -2.85
N SER A 152 -7.32 -7.11 -1.67
CA SER A 152 -8.30 -7.51 -0.65
C SER A 152 -9.08 -6.31 -0.13
N ILE A 153 -10.40 -6.46 0.02
CA ILE A 153 -11.21 -5.53 0.80
C ILE A 153 -11.01 -5.72 2.31
N TYR A 154 -10.69 -6.94 2.76
CA TYR A 154 -10.30 -7.21 4.14
C TYR A 154 -8.80 -7.02 4.29
N GLY A 155 -8.44 -5.85 4.82
CA GLY A 155 -7.06 -5.42 4.98
C GLY A 155 -6.64 -5.33 6.44
N ALA A 156 -5.32 -5.31 6.66
CA ALA A 156 -4.77 -5.01 7.96
C ALA A 156 -4.68 -3.50 8.20
N GLY A 157 -5.59 -2.94 9.01
CA GLY A 157 -5.40 -1.67 9.70
C GLY A 157 -5.40 -0.40 8.84
N ASP A 158 -5.31 0.72 9.55
CA ASP A 158 -5.10 2.05 8.96
C ASP A 158 -3.62 2.41 9.06
N PHE A 159 -3.13 3.19 8.11
CA PHE A 159 -1.82 3.85 8.22
C PHE A 159 -1.89 5.25 7.62
N ALA A 160 -0.86 6.05 7.89
CA ALA A 160 -0.69 7.33 7.24
C ALA A 160 0.49 7.31 6.27
N ALA A 161 0.41 8.11 5.23
CA ALA A 161 1.56 8.42 4.39
C ALA A 161 1.80 9.92 4.38
N VAL A 162 3.07 10.33 4.36
CA VAL A 162 3.47 11.73 4.20
C VAL A 162 4.21 11.87 2.88
N LEU A 163 3.69 12.73 2.01
CA LEU A 163 4.27 13.10 0.72
C LEU A 163 4.88 14.49 0.84
N SER A 164 6.12 14.66 0.37
CA SER A 164 6.73 15.97 0.17
C SER A 164 6.08 16.67 -1.02
N GLY A 165 5.58 17.88 -0.80
CA GLY A 165 4.83 18.68 -1.77
C GLY A 165 3.31 18.47 -1.72
N LYS A 166 2.61 19.38 -2.37
CA LYS A 166 1.14 19.36 -2.49
C LYS A 166 0.71 18.27 -3.48
N ALA A 167 -0.26 17.44 -3.09
CA ALA A 167 -0.73 16.29 -3.85
C ALA A 167 -2.18 16.48 -4.34
N ASP A 168 -2.43 17.56 -5.09
CA ASP A 168 -3.77 17.93 -5.60
C ASP A 168 -4.36 16.92 -6.59
N THR A 169 -3.53 16.02 -7.13
CA THR A 169 -3.91 15.06 -8.17
C THR A 169 -4.40 13.72 -7.63
N ILE A 170 -4.48 13.54 -6.30
CA ILE A 170 -4.90 12.28 -5.68
C ILE A 170 -6.40 12.37 -5.35
N PRO A 171 -7.28 11.63 -6.05
CA PRO A 171 -8.69 11.58 -5.70
C PRO A 171 -8.92 10.85 -4.38
N MET A 172 -9.99 11.21 -3.67
CA MET A 172 -10.48 10.40 -2.55
C MET A 172 -10.89 9.00 -3.05
N LEU A 173 -10.81 7.97 -2.22
CA LEU A 173 -11.26 6.60 -2.52
C LEU A 173 -10.56 5.90 -3.71
N SER A 174 -9.48 6.46 -4.26
CA SER A 174 -8.61 5.75 -5.21
C SER A 174 -7.71 4.74 -4.49
N LEU A 175 -7.24 3.72 -5.21
CA LEU A 175 -6.19 2.83 -4.74
C LEU A 175 -4.82 3.51 -4.95
N ILE A 176 -3.97 3.47 -3.93
CA ILE A 176 -2.60 3.98 -4.01
C ILE A 176 -1.64 2.94 -3.44
N ARG A 177 -0.48 2.78 -4.08
CA ARG A 177 0.69 2.10 -3.52
C ARG A 177 1.73 3.12 -3.16
N VAL A 178 2.15 3.15 -1.90
CA VAL A 178 3.16 4.09 -1.40
C VAL A 178 4.43 3.35 -1.01
N TYR A 179 5.56 3.96 -1.33
CA TYR A 179 6.89 3.44 -1.03
C TYR A 179 7.64 4.42 -0.15
N GLY A 180 8.18 3.92 0.95
CA GLY A 180 8.86 4.77 1.91
C GLY A 180 9.30 4.02 3.15
N ARG A 181 9.99 4.74 4.04
CA ARG A 181 10.39 4.21 5.35
C ARG A 181 9.25 4.41 6.35
N VAL A 182 8.96 3.38 7.12
CA VAL A 182 7.95 3.40 8.17
C VAL A 182 8.54 4.02 9.44
N SER A 183 7.83 4.95 10.03
CA SER A 183 8.07 5.43 11.39
C SER A 183 6.87 5.10 12.27
N GLU A 184 7.10 5.15 13.59
CA GLU A 184 6.00 5.21 14.53
C GLU A 184 5.20 6.51 14.31
N GLY A 185 3.89 6.43 14.51
CA GLY A 185 2.99 7.58 14.48
C GLY A 185 2.19 7.69 15.76
N THR A 186 1.36 8.73 15.82
CA THR A 186 0.50 8.98 16.98
C THR A 186 -0.53 7.87 17.14
N GLY A 187 -0.71 7.38 18.37
CA GLY A 187 -1.72 6.36 18.68
C GLY A 187 -1.45 4.98 18.07
N GLY A 188 -0.18 4.66 17.77
CA GLY A 188 0.22 3.37 17.21
C GLY A 188 -0.09 3.18 15.72
N VAL A 189 -0.59 4.21 15.04
CA VAL A 189 -0.83 4.19 13.59
C VAL A 189 0.49 4.46 12.87
N PRO A 190 1.05 3.51 12.09
CA PRO A 190 2.33 3.70 11.43
C PRO A 190 2.25 4.79 10.35
N VAL A 191 3.38 5.47 10.13
CA VAL A 191 3.50 6.53 9.13
C VAL A 191 4.57 6.17 8.12
N VAL A 192 4.22 6.16 6.84
CA VAL A 192 5.16 5.98 5.74
C VAL A 192 5.63 7.35 5.27
N SER A 193 6.94 7.63 5.40
CA SER A 193 7.56 8.78 4.74
C SER A 193 7.77 8.43 3.27
N ALA A 194 6.80 8.80 2.43
CA ALA A 194 6.69 8.28 1.07
C ALA A 194 7.59 9.04 0.08
N GLU A 195 8.45 8.32 -0.62
CA GLU A 195 9.32 8.85 -1.67
C GLU A 195 8.66 8.72 -3.05
N TYR A 196 7.85 7.68 -3.24
CA TYR A 196 7.13 7.40 -4.47
C TYR A 196 5.74 6.85 -4.15
N ALA A 197 4.76 7.25 -4.95
CA ALA A 197 3.41 6.73 -4.90
C ALA A 197 2.89 6.46 -6.32
N ARG A 198 2.23 5.32 -6.50
CA ARG A 198 1.52 4.96 -7.73
C ARG A 198 0.03 4.85 -7.46
N LEU A 199 -0.77 5.46 -8.31
CA LEU A 199 -2.21 5.63 -8.13
C LEU A 199 -2.98 4.83 -9.18
N TRP A 200 -4.10 4.25 -8.78
CA TRP A 200 -5.11 3.63 -9.65
C TRP A 200 -6.47 4.23 -9.28
N ASP A 201 -7.09 4.95 -10.23
CA ASP A 201 -8.43 5.49 -10.04
C ASP A 201 -9.50 4.39 -10.25
N TRP A 202 -10.76 4.74 -9.97
CA TRP A 202 -11.91 3.88 -10.23
C TRP A 202 -11.93 3.40 -11.69
N GLY A 203 -12.28 2.12 -11.86
CA GLY A 203 -12.21 1.40 -13.13
C GLY A 203 -10.89 0.67 -13.37
N LEU A 204 -9.86 0.88 -12.53
CA LEU A 204 -8.54 0.26 -12.71
C LEU A 204 -8.19 -0.81 -11.66
N PHE A 205 -9.06 -1.01 -10.67
CA PHE A 205 -8.87 -2.00 -9.62
C PHE A 205 -10.19 -2.60 -9.16
N THR A 206 -10.17 -3.82 -8.63
CA THR A 206 -11.34 -4.48 -8.05
C THR A 206 -10.95 -5.17 -6.75
N PHE A 207 -11.93 -5.73 -6.05
CA PHE A 207 -11.76 -6.26 -4.72
C PHE A 207 -12.03 -7.76 -4.65
N MET A 208 -11.34 -8.41 -3.73
CA MET A 208 -11.67 -9.75 -3.25
C MET A 208 -11.97 -9.72 -1.75
N ASP A 209 -12.77 -10.67 -1.27
CA ASP A 209 -13.19 -10.77 0.13
C ASP A 209 -12.41 -11.83 0.90
N TYR A 210 -11.17 -11.53 1.30
CA TYR A 210 -10.32 -12.52 1.98
C TYR A 210 -9.42 -11.95 3.07
N GLY A 211 -9.22 -12.73 4.13
CA GLY A 211 -8.36 -12.38 5.25
C GLY A 211 -9.13 -11.72 6.41
N PRO A 212 -8.44 -11.43 7.53
CA PRO A 212 -9.06 -10.78 8.68
C PRO A 212 -9.35 -9.31 8.38
N ASP A 213 -10.59 -8.87 8.62
CA ASP A 213 -10.91 -7.45 8.56
C ASP A 213 -10.45 -6.75 9.85
N LYS A 214 -9.34 -6.01 9.77
CA LYS A 214 -8.85 -5.13 10.84
C LYS A 214 -9.02 -3.65 10.47
N THR A 215 -9.88 -3.36 9.51
CA THR A 215 -10.15 -1.99 9.05
C THR A 215 -10.84 -1.20 10.16
N ASN A 216 -10.67 0.13 10.14
CA ASN A 216 -11.49 1.02 10.95
C ASN A 216 -13.00 0.68 10.86
N PRO A 217 -13.71 0.47 11.99
CA PRO A 217 -15.14 0.20 12.00
C PRO A 217 -15.98 1.28 11.29
N LYS A 218 -15.47 2.52 11.23
CA LYS A 218 -16.11 3.61 10.46
C LYS A 218 -16.21 3.26 8.98
N TRP A 219 -15.14 2.73 8.38
CA TRP A 219 -15.11 2.40 6.95
C TRP A 219 -15.93 1.16 6.65
N VAL A 220 -15.90 0.16 7.53
CA VAL A 220 -16.70 -1.06 7.42
C VAL A 220 -18.20 -0.73 7.34
N LYS A 221 -18.69 0.20 8.17
CA LYS A 221 -20.11 0.64 8.16
C LYS A 221 -20.56 1.29 6.84
N LEU A 222 -19.64 1.77 6.01
CA LEU A 222 -19.97 2.38 4.73
C LEU A 222 -20.13 1.35 3.60
N ARG A 223 -19.62 0.13 3.80
CA ARG A 223 -19.69 -0.95 2.80
C ARG A 223 -21.11 -1.50 2.75
N LYS A 224 -21.67 -1.55 1.55
CA LYS A 224 -23.02 -2.06 1.26
C LYS A 224 -23.01 -3.38 0.49
N VAL A 225 -21.83 -3.84 0.12
CA VAL A 225 -21.61 -5.14 -0.53
C VAL A 225 -21.42 -6.24 0.51
N LYS A 226 -21.84 -7.47 0.21
CA LYS A 226 -21.68 -8.65 1.05
C LYS A 226 -20.77 -9.64 0.34
N GLY A 227 -19.78 -10.25 1.04
CA GLY A 227 -19.03 -11.43 0.58
C GLY A 227 -18.77 -11.51 -0.92
N ASP A 228 -19.60 -12.31 -1.59
CA ASP A 228 -19.50 -12.61 -3.03
C ASP A 228 -19.72 -11.39 -3.95
N ASP A 229 -20.45 -10.36 -3.50
CA ASP A 229 -20.72 -9.12 -4.26
C ASP A 229 -19.51 -8.16 -4.28
N VAL A 230 -18.45 -8.47 -3.52
CA VAL A 230 -17.25 -7.64 -3.43
C VAL A 230 -16.48 -7.63 -4.76
N TYR A 231 -16.60 -8.69 -5.55
CA TYR A 231 -15.90 -8.81 -6.81
C TYR A 231 -16.72 -8.24 -7.97
N SER A 232 -16.11 -7.37 -8.78
CA SER A 232 -16.64 -6.97 -10.08
C SER A 232 -15.55 -7.00 -11.14
N PRO A 233 -15.71 -7.79 -12.23
CA PRO A 233 -14.77 -7.81 -13.35
C PRO A 233 -14.88 -6.56 -14.24
N ARG A 234 -15.92 -5.75 -14.05
CA ARG A 234 -16.16 -4.48 -14.76
C ARG A 234 -16.74 -3.45 -13.77
N PRO A 235 -15.93 -2.98 -12.81
CA PRO A 235 -16.41 -2.15 -11.71
C PRO A 235 -16.91 -0.81 -12.24
N THR A 236 -18.15 -0.46 -11.89
CA THR A 236 -18.75 0.84 -12.20
C THR A 236 -18.57 1.82 -11.05
N LYS A 237 -18.99 3.08 -11.26
CA LYS A 237 -19.04 4.08 -10.19
C LYS A 237 -19.91 3.60 -9.01
N GLU A 238 -21.07 3.03 -9.29
CA GLU A 238 -22.03 2.54 -8.30
C GLU A 238 -21.44 1.40 -7.48
N PHE A 239 -20.64 0.53 -8.13
CA PHE A 239 -19.88 -0.51 -7.43
C PHE A 239 -18.94 0.10 -6.40
N TYR A 240 -18.12 1.10 -6.77
CA TYR A 240 -17.22 1.72 -5.80
C TYR A 240 -17.97 2.48 -4.71
N GLU A 241 -19.07 3.16 -5.04
CA GLU A 241 -19.88 3.86 -4.03
C GLU A 241 -20.54 2.90 -3.05
N ALA A 242 -20.98 1.72 -3.50
CA ALA A 242 -21.49 0.67 -2.63
C ALA A 242 -20.37 0.06 -1.78
N THR A 243 -19.18 -0.13 -2.34
CA THR A 243 -18.08 -0.83 -1.68
C THR A 243 -17.28 0.07 -0.73
N LEU A 244 -17.11 1.35 -1.06
CA LEU A 244 -16.24 2.28 -0.31
C LEU A 244 -17.01 3.45 0.31
N GLY A 245 -18.25 3.71 -0.12
CA GLY A 245 -18.97 4.94 0.16
C GLY A 245 -18.82 5.97 -0.96
N LYS A 246 -19.58 7.07 -0.87
CA LYS A 246 -19.55 8.15 -1.86
C LYS A 246 -18.21 8.90 -1.80
N ARG A 247 -17.64 9.17 -2.98
CA ARG A 247 -16.43 10.00 -3.14
C ARG A 247 -16.74 11.46 -2.84
#